data_AF-A0A1A8QB43-F1
#
_entry.id   AF-A0A1A8QB43-F1
#
_cell.length_a   1.000
_cell.length_b   1.000
_cell.length_c   1.000
_cell.angle_alpha   90.00
_cell.angle_beta   90.00
_cell.angle_gamma   90.00
#
_symmetry.space_group_name_H-M   'P 1'
#
loop_
_entity.id
_entity.type
_entity.pdbx_description
1 polymer ?
#
loop_
_entity_poly.entity_id
_entity_poly.type
_entity_poly.pdbx_seq_one_letter_code
_entity_poly.pdbx_strand_id
1 'polypeptide(L)'
;MMFSLGQENISTSMTSTKVPAKYGELLVLGCNGSLPSGERGRRKSRFALCHRNKANGVKPSTVHTSCTPQAAKAINNKEQHSISYTLSRAQTVVVEYTHDSSTDMFQIGRSTEAPIDFVVTDTIPGGQIQADGQTVQSTISRFACRIICQRHPPYSARIYAAGFDSSKNIFLGEKAAKWRMQDGQMDALTTNGVLVMHPRHGFSQDSKPGLWREISVCGNVFTLRETRSAQQRGKMVDSECNELVDGSLIDLCGATLLWRTAEGLARTPTIKHLEALRQELNAGRPQCPVGFNTLAFPSMQRKDVLDEKQPWAYLRCGHVHGYHGWGGRRDPEVEGDCQERECPMCRAKGPYVPLWLGCEPGFYVDAEPPSHTFVPCGHVCSEKTTEYWGQIPLPHGTHAFHAACPFCIQPLSGETGYIRLIFQSPLD
;
A
#
# COMPACT_ATOMS: atom_id res chain seq x y z
N MET A 1 15.12 72.60 8.44
CA MET A 1 14.75 71.28 8.98
C MET A 1 13.25 71.12 8.85
N MET A 2 12.85 70.21 7.96
CA MET A 2 11.54 69.51 7.82
C MET A 2 11.42 69.18 6.32
N PHE A 3 11.92 68.00 5.94
CA PHE A 3 11.75 67.47 4.59
C PHE A 3 10.57 66.48 4.61
N SER A 4 9.61 66.77 3.74
CA SER A 4 8.51 65.89 3.34
C SER A 4 9.08 64.70 2.56
N LEU A 5 8.73 63.48 2.96
CA LEU A 5 9.10 62.24 2.26
C LEU A 5 7.94 61.81 1.35
N GLY A 6 8.24 61.73 0.06
CA GLY A 6 7.30 61.34 -0.98
C GLY A 6 6.86 59.87 -0.90
N GLN A 7 5.63 59.63 -1.31
CA GLN A 7 5.09 58.31 -1.59
C GLN A 7 5.75 57.71 -2.84
N GLU A 8 6.52 56.64 -2.67
CA GLU A 8 6.87 55.72 -3.76
C GLU A 8 5.93 54.51 -3.72
N ASN A 9 5.18 54.35 -4.82
CA ASN A 9 4.35 53.19 -5.12
C ASN A 9 5.23 51.94 -5.32
N ILE A 10 5.28 51.05 -4.32
CA ILE A 10 5.84 49.71 -4.49
C ILE A 10 4.70 48.74 -4.84
N SER A 11 4.54 48.51 -6.14
CA SER A 11 3.81 47.39 -6.72
C SER A 11 4.43 46.07 -6.25
N THR A 12 3.86 45.45 -5.21
CA THR A 12 4.20 44.09 -4.78
C THR A 12 3.35 43.08 -5.53
N SER A 13 3.78 42.75 -6.75
CA SER A 13 3.45 41.51 -7.43
C SER A 13 4.03 40.33 -6.63
N MET A 14 3.30 39.84 -5.63
CA MET A 14 3.61 38.57 -4.98
C MET A 14 3.15 37.42 -5.87
N THR A 15 4.07 36.86 -6.64
CA THR A 15 3.93 35.54 -7.24
C THR A 15 3.93 34.49 -6.13
N SER A 16 2.76 34.23 -5.56
CA SER A 16 2.52 33.09 -4.69
C SER A 16 2.74 31.80 -5.48
N THR A 17 3.89 31.16 -5.28
CA THR A 17 4.12 29.77 -5.67
C THR A 17 3.25 28.88 -4.77
N LYS A 18 1.94 28.83 -5.04
CA LYS A 18 1.01 27.94 -4.34
C LYS A 18 1.47 26.51 -4.55
N VAL A 19 1.87 25.84 -3.47
CA VAL A 19 2.10 24.39 -3.45
C VAL A 19 0.82 23.73 -4.00
N PRO A 20 0.91 22.87 -5.04
CA PRO A 20 -0.26 22.22 -5.60
C PRO A 20 -1.03 21.47 -4.52
N ALA A 21 -2.36 21.64 -4.48
CA ALA A 21 -3.20 20.97 -3.51
C ALA A 21 -3.01 19.44 -3.60
N LYS A 22 -2.76 18.79 -2.47
CA LYS A 22 -2.53 17.35 -2.39
C LYS A 22 -3.85 16.63 -2.17
N TYR A 23 -4.17 15.66 -3.03
CA TYR A 23 -5.35 14.81 -2.87
C TYR A 23 -5.11 13.73 -1.80
N GLY A 24 -3.92 13.10 -1.83
CA GLY A 24 -3.53 12.07 -0.89
C GLY A 24 -2.22 11.38 -1.29
N GLU A 25 -1.92 10.25 -0.66
CA GLU A 25 -0.78 9.38 -1.01
C GLU A 25 -1.19 7.92 -1.11
N LEU A 26 -0.52 7.20 -2.02
CA LEU A 26 -0.45 5.75 -2.04
C LEU A 26 0.85 5.29 -1.39
N LEU A 27 0.77 4.31 -0.51
CA LEU A 27 1.90 3.70 0.19
C LEU A 27 1.93 2.20 -0.12
N VAL A 28 3.09 1.67 -0.51
CA VAL A 28 3.25 0.24 -0.82
C VAL A 28 3.50 -0.53 0.49
N LEU A 29 2.66 -1.51 0.80
CA LEU A 29 2.91 -2.40 1.94
C LEU A 29 4.14 -3.28 1.66
N GLY A 30 4.83 -3.67 2.73
CA GLY A 30 5.94 -4.62 2.67
C GLY A 30 7.32 -4.03 2.36
N CYS A 31 7.46 -2.70 2.31
CA CYS A 31 8.73 -2.02 2.04
C CYS A 31 9.28 -1.20 3.21
N ASN A 32 8.57 -1.14 4.34
CA ASN A 32 8.95 -0.35 5.53
C ASN A 32 9.49 1.07 5.19
N GLY A 33 8.81 1.76 4.26
CA GLY A 33 9.13 3.13 3.83
C GLY A 33 10.24 3.25 2.76
N SER A 34 10.78 2.15 2.24
CA SER A 34 11.69 2.20 1.07
C SER A 34 11.72 0.87 0.31
N LEU A 35 11.66 0.90 -1.02
CA LEU A 35 11.75 -0.34 -1.80
C LEU A 35 13.08 -1.09 -1.58
N PRO A 36 13.07 -2.44 -1.43
CA PRO A 36 14.28 -3.24 -1.21
C PRO A 36 15.34 -3.07 -2.32
N SER A 37 14.90 -2.89 -3.57
CA SER A 37 15.79 -2.69 -4.73
C SER A 37 16.19 -1.22 -4.98
N GLY A 38 15.89 -0.34 -4.02
CA GLY A 38 16.01 1.10 -4.13
C GLY A 38 14.90 1.77 -4.93
N GLU A 39 14.77 3.08 -4.73
CA GLU A 39 13.81 3.96 -5.40
C GLU A 39 14.39 4.41 -6.75
N ARG A 40 13.65 4.27 -7.86
CA ARG A 40 14.11 4.70 -9.20
C ARG A 40 12.98 5.29 -10.04
N GLY A 41 13.10 6.58 -10.38
CA GLY A 41 12.13 7.26 -11.24
C GLY A 41 10.71 7.22 -10.66
N ARG A 42 9.78 6.56 -11.36
CA ARG A 42 8.38 6.35 -10.93
C ARG A 42 8.17 5.11 -10.06
N ARG A 43 9.20 4.27 -9.90
CA ARG A 43 9.17 3.10 -9.01
C ARG A 43 9.55 3.56 -7.62
N LYS A 44 8.53 3.70 -6.77
CA LYS A 44 8.68 4.23 -5.41
C LYS A 44 7.90 3.44 -4.36
N SER A 45 8.28 3.55 -3.10
CA SER A 45 7.51 3.04 -1.95
C SER A 45 6.27 3.89 -1.64
N ARG A 46 6.28 5.16 -2.07
CA ARG A 46 5.20 6.11 -1.89
C ARG A 46 4.98 7.00 -3.11
N PHE A 47 3.73 7.39 -3.33
CA PHE A 47 3.35 8.25 -4.44
C PHE A 47 2.27 9.26 -4.01
N ALA A 48 2.61 10.55 -4.08
CA ALA A 48 1.69 11.63 -3.79
C ALA A 48 0.86 12.02 -5.03
N LEU A 49 -0.46 12.01 -4.87
CA LEU A 49 -1.40 12.48 -5.87
C LEU A 49 -1.68 13.95 -5.58
N CYS A 50 -1.20 14.82 -6.47
CA CYS A 50 -1.38 16.27 -6.34
C CYS A 50 -2.15 16.82 -7.54
N HIS A 51 -2.89 17.89 -7.29
CA HIS A 51 -3.61 18.63 -8.31
C HIS A 51 -2.70 18.99 -9.48
N ARG A 52 -3.08 18.56 -10.68
CA ARG A 52 -2.27 18.78 -11.89
C ARG A 52 -2.46 20.19 -12.42
N ASN A 53 -1.42 20.73 -13.08
CA ASN A 53 -1.50 22.04 -13.73
C ASN A 53 -2.59 22.09 -14.81
N LYS A 54 -2.77 21.00 -15.55
CA LYS A 54 -3.85 20.81 -16.52
C LYS A 54 -4.63 19.56 -16.15
N ALA A 55 -5.96 19.66 -16.19
CA ALA A 55 -6.82 18.51 -16.03
C ALA A 55 -6.49 17.45 -17.08
N ASN A 56 -6.47 16.19 -16.67
CA ASN A 56 -6.30 15.05 -17.57
C ASN A 56 -7.37 13.97 -17.34
N GLY A 57 -8.41 14.30 -16.58
CA GLY A 57 -9.56 13.45 -16.37
C GLY A 57 -10.29 13.11 -17.66
N VAL A 58 -11.02 12.01 -17.62
CA VAL A 58 -11.84 11.52 -18.73
C VAL A 58 -13.17 10.98 -18.24
N LYS A 59 -14.20 11.07 -19.09
CA LYS A 59 -15.55 10.55 -18.82
C LYS A 59 -16.13 9.82 -20.03
N PRO A 60 -17.01 8.83 -19.83
CA PRO A 60 -17.67 8.12 -20.93
C PRO A 60 -18.37 9.08 -21.89
N SER A 61 -18.36 8.73 -23.18
CA SER A 61 -18.94 9.49 -24.29
C SER A 61 -19.67 8.53 -25.24
N THR A 62 -19.44 8.63 -26.55
CA THR A 62 -20.04 7.82 -27.61
C THR A 62 -19.82 6.32 -27.40
N VAL A 63 -20.86 5.52 -27.69
CA VAL A 63 -20.79 4.06 -27.69
C VAL A 63 -20.94 3.54 -29.12
N HIS A 64 -19.91 2.88 -29.63
CA HIS A 64 -19.90 2.22 -30.93
C HIS A 64 -20.22 0.74 -30.75
N THR A 65 -21.40 0.33 -31.22
CA THR A 65 -21.87 -1.05 -31.06
C THR A 65 -21.55 -1.88 -32.30
N SER A 66 -21.13 -3.13 -32.08
CA SER A 66 -20.99 -4.15 -33.12
C SER A 66 -19.97 -3.85 -34.22
N CYS A 67 -18.77 -3.42 -33.82
CA CYS A 67 -17.62 -3.32 -34.73
C CYS A 67 -16.85 -4.65 -34.74
N THR A 68 -16.26 -5.02 -35.88
CA THR A 68 -15.27 -6.11 -35.89
C THR A 68 -14.03 -5.69 -35.08
N PRO A 69 -13.23 -6.62 -34.53
CA PRO A 69 -12.00 -6.26 -33.82
C PRO A 69 -11.03 -5.42 -34.68
N GLN A 70 -11.01 -5.63 -36.00
CA GLN A 70 -10.22 -4.78 -36.91
C GLN A 70 -10.82 -3.36 -37.03
N ALA A 71 -12.13 -3.24 -37.16
CA ALA A 71 -12.81 -1.94 -37.19
C ALA A 71 -12.67 -1.19 -35.85
N ALA A 72 -12.71 -1.89 -34.71
CA ALA A 72 -12.47 -1.30 -33.39
C ALA A 72 -11.07 -0.68 -33.29
N LYS A 73 -10.04 -1.32 -33.87
CA LYS A 73 -8.69 -0.73 -33.96
C LYS A 73 -8.66 0.53 -34.82
N ALA A 74 -9.51 0.62 -35.85
CA ALA A 74 -9.61 1.79 -36.72
C ALA A 74 -10.39 2.95 -36.07
N ILE A 75 -11.35 2.64 -35.18
CA ILE A 75 -12.10 3.63 -34.38
C ILE A 75 -11.21 4.23 -33.29
N ASN A 76 -10.13 3.54 -32.90
CA ASN A 76 -9.22 4.06 -31.89
C ASN A 76 -8.51 5.33 -32.39
N ASN A 77 -9.07 6.49 -32.04
CA ASN A 77 -8.48 7.78 -32.29
C ASN A 77 -7.33 8.01 -31.30
N LYS A 78 -6.11 8.24 -31.81
CA LYS A 78 -4.93 8.53 -30.97
C LYS A 78 -5.13 9.75 -30.04
N GLU A 79 -6.09 10.61 -30.31
CA GLU A 79 -6.37 11.79 -29.50
C GLU A 79 -7.27 11.49 -28.30
N GLN A 80 -8.17 10.51 -28.39
CA GLN A 80 -9.18 10.22 -27.37
C GLN A 80 -8.88 8.92 -26.62
N HIS A 81 -9.46 8.78 -25.42
CA HIS A 81 -9.38 7.53 -24.68
C HIS A 81 -10.52 6.61 -25.08
N SER A 82 -10.34 5.29 -24.95
CA SER A 82 -11.40 4.33 -25.26
C SER A 82 -11.32 3.06 -24.40
N ILE A 83 -12.46 2.37 -24.29
CA ILE A 83 -12.54 1.03 -23.69
C ILE A 83 -13.16 0.09 -24.71
N SER A 84 -12.44 -0.97 -25.04
CA SER A 84 -12.82 -1.97 -26.03
C SER A 84 -13.27 -3.26 -25.35
N TYR A 85 -14.57 -3.54 -25.42
CA TYR A 85 -15.22 -4.75 -24.90
C TYR A 85 -15.36 -5.80 -26.02
N THR A 86 -14.42 -6.73 -26.12
CA THR A 86 -14.44 -7.79 -27.15
C THR A 86 -15.37 -8.92 -26.71
N LEU A 87 -16.61 -8.93 -27.22
CA LEU A 87 -17.65 -9.92 -26.91
C LEU A 87 -17.38 -11.26 -27.61
N SER A 88 -16.95 -11.20 -28.87
CA SER A 88 -16.57 -12.35 -29.68
C SER A 88 -15.60 -11.94 -30.79
N ARG A 89 -15.11 -12.90 -31.57
CA ARG A 89 -14.29 -12.66 -32.77
C ARG A 89 -14.94 -11.73 -33.80
N ALA A 90 -16.27 -11.63 -33.79
CA ALA A 90 -17.03 -10.80 -34.73
C ALA A 90 -17.57 -9.51 -34.11
N GLN A 91 -17.58 -9.38 -32.78
CA GLN A 91 -18.28 -8.30 -32.10
C GLN A 91 -17.43 -7.66 -31.00
N THR A 92 -17.18 -6.37 -31.15
CA THR A 92 -16.57 -5.51 -30.14
C THR A 92 -17.46 -4.28 -29.94
N VAL A 93 -17.66 -3.90 -28.67
CA VAL A 93 -18.27 -2.62 -28.31
C VAL A 93 -17.14 -1.69 -27.88
N VAL A 94 -17.05 -0.50 -28.48
CA VAL A 94 -16.06 0.51 -28.12
C VAL A 94 -16.77 1.68 -27.47
N VAL A 95 -16.34 2.05 -26.26
CA VAL A 95 -16.82 3.24 -25.55
C VAL A 95 -15.73 4.29 -25.59
N GLU A 96 -16.01 5.42 -26.21
CA GLU A 96 -15.11 6.57 -26.22
C GLU A 96 -15.15 7.31 -24.90
N TYR A 97 -14.03 7.91 -24.53
CA TYR A 97 -13.85 8.72 -23.34
C TYR A 97 -13.33 10.09 -23.74
N THR A 98 -14.12 11.11 -23.43
CA THR A 98 -13.79 12.51 -23.71
C THR A 98 -13.13 13.16 -22.49
N HIS A 99 -12.50 14.31 -22.71
CA HIS A 99 -11.86 15.07 -21.66
C HIS A 99 -12.86 15.54 -20.60
N ASP A 100 -12.47 15.39 -19.33
CA ASP A 100 -13.17 15.96 -18.18
C ASP A 100 -12.25 16.97 -17.50
N SER A 101 -12.64 18.25 -17.57
CA SER A 101 -11.90 19.37 -16.97
C SER A 101 -12.04 19.45 -15.45
N SER A 102 -12.95 18.68 -14.86
CA SER A 102 -13.24 18.70 -13.42
C SER A 102 -12.45 17.67 -12.62
N THR A 103 -11.69 16.78 -13.28
CA THR A 103 -10.97 15.69 -12.63
C THR A 103 -9.52 15.55 -13.09
N ASP A 104 -8.70 14.96 -12.22
CA ASP A 104 -7.36 14.48 -12.53
C ASP A 104 -7.32 12.96 -12.45
N MET A 105 -6.69 12.33 -13.43
CA MET A 105 -6.49 10.89 -13.49
C MET A 105 -5.03 10.53 -13.18
N PHE A 106 -4.84 9.47 -12.38
CA PHE A 106 -3.55 8.86 -12.08
C PHE A 106 -3.64 7.37 -12.36
N GLN A 107 -2.66 6.80 -13.07
CA GLN A 107 -2.64 5.38 -13.39
C GLN A 107 -1.53 4.62 -12.66
N ILE A 108 -1.89 3.45 -12.15
CA ILE A 108 -1.00 2.59 -11.38
C ILE A 108 -0.87 1.26 -12.12
N GLY A 109 0.33 0.70 -12.18
CA GLY A 109 0.57 -0.60 -12.78
C GLY A 109 2.05 -0.96 -12.80
N ARG A 110 2.37 -2.15 -13.31
CA ARG A 110 3.77 -2.59 -13.41
C ARG A 110 4.51 -2.08 -14.65
N SER A 111 3.79 -1.53 -15.63
CA SER A 111 4.44 -1.03 -16.85
C SER A 111 5.24 0.22 -16.56
N THR A 112 6.40 0.35 -17.19
CA THR A 112 7.21 1.58 -17.18
C THR A 112 6.85 2.52 -18.34
N GLU A 113 5.79 2.22 -19.10
CA GLU A 113 5.31 3.10 -20.16
C GLU A 113 4.82 4.44 -19.63
N ALA A 114 4.81 5.46 -20.49
CA ALA A 114 4.45 6.83 -20.14
C ALA A 114 3.08 7.01 -19.46
N PRO A 115 2.01 6.25 -19.79
CA PRO A 115 0.70 6.44 -19.15
C PRO A 115 0.65 6.07 -17.67
N ILE A 116 1.65 5.38 -17.11
CA ILE A 116 1.69 5.00 -15.70
C ILE A 116 2.30 6.14 -14.87
N ASP A 117 1.60 6.62 -13.85
CA ASP A 117 2.14 7.61 -12.93
C ASP A 117 2.95 6.94 -11.81
N PHE A 118 2.47 5.80 -11.34
CA PHE A 118 3.08 5.05 -10.24
C PHE A 118 3.37 3.60 -10.62
N VAL A 119 4.66 3.25 -10.66
CA VAL A 119 5.12 1.92 -11.06
C VAL A 119 5.23 1.03 -9.83
N VAL A 120 4.44 -0.04 -9.80
CA VAL A 120 4.39 -1.00 -8.69
C VAL A 120 4.89 -2.36 -9.17
N THR A 121 5.68 -3.02 -8.32
CA THR A 121 6.20 -4.38 -8.55
C THR A 121 5.69 -5.31 -7.47
N ASP A 122 5.67 -6.62 -7.74
CA ASP A 122 5.23 -7.63 -6.78
C ASP A 122 6.03 -7.50 -5.46
N THR A 123 5.32 -7.55 -4.34
CA THR A 123 5.91 -7.47 -3.01
C THR A 123 6.33 -8.87 -2.56
N ILE A 124 7.57 -8.99 -2.07
CA ILE A 124 8.13 -10.26 -1.57
C ILE A 124 8.05 -10.25 -0.02
N PRO A 125 7.47 -11.29 0.60
CA PRO A 125 7.48 -11.44 2.06
C PRO A 125 8.89 -11.38 2.66
N GLY A 126 9.00 -10.70 3.80
CA GLY A 126 10.25 -10.63 4.57
C GLY A 126 11.28 -9.63 4.03
N GLY A 127 10.93 -8.81 3.04
CA GLY A 127 11.82 -7.76 2.52
C GLY A 127 13.06 -8.30 1.78
N GLN A 128 13.07 -9.57 1.41
CA GLN A 128 14.19 -10.19 0.70
C GLN A 128 14.35 -9.60 -0.70
N ILE A 129 15.61 -9.33 -1.08
CA ILE A 129 15.98 -9.03 -2.47
C ILE A 129 15.94 -10.35 -3.23
N GLN A 130 15.20 -10.39 -4.34
CA GLN A 130 15.24 -11.53 -5.26
C GLN A 130 16.71 -11.80 -5.65
N ALA A 131 17.20 -13.01 -5.35
CA ALA A 131 18.48 -13.45 -5.88
C ALA A 131 18.42 -13.40 -7.41
N ASP A 132 19.47 -12.86 -8.02
CA ASP A 132 19.55 -12.65 -9.47
C ASP A 132 19.34 -14.00 -10.19
N GLY A 133 18.23 -14.14 -10.95
CA GLY A 133 17.96 -15.33 -11.76
C GLY A 133 16.63 -16.07 -11.52
N GLN A 134 15.84 -15.77 -10.48
CA GLN A 134 14.47 -16.31 -10.37
C GLN A 134 13.45 -15.36 -11.02
N THR A 135 13.05 -15.67 -12.25
CA THR A 135 11.97 -14.97 -12.96
C THR A 135 10.61 -15.31 -12.36
N VAL A 136 10.25 -14.68 -11.24
CA VAL A 136 8.87 -14.72 -10.74
C VAL A 136 8.00 -13.96 -11.73
N GLN A 137 7.04 -14.66 -12.35
CA GLN A 137 6.08 -14.06 -13.26
C GLN A 137 5.15 -13.12 -12.46
N SER A 138 5.33 -11.82 -12.66
CA SER A 138 4.48 -10.79 -12.04
C SER A 138 3.01 -11.01 -12.34
N THR A 139 2.19 -10.95 -11.29
CA THR A 139 0.73 -11.08 -11.38
C THR A 139 0.00 -9.74 -11.48
N ILE A 140 0.74 -8.65 -11.28
CA ILE A 140 0.25 -7.27 -11.39
C ILE A 140 0.00 -6.94 -12.86
N SER A 141 -1.13 -6.31 -13.14
CA SER A 141 -1.45 -5.83 -14.50
C SER A 141 -0.52 -4.68 -14.93
N ARG A 142 -0.19 -4.64 -16.23
CA ARG A 142 0.64 -3.55 -16.82
C ARG A 142 0.04 -2.17 -16.54
N PHE A 143 -1.28 -2.07 -16.70
CA PHE A 143 -2.10 -0.90 -16.39
C PHE A 143 -3.23 -1.37 -15.46
N ALA A 144 -2.97 -1.36 -14.16
CA ALA A 144 -3.76 -2.09 -13.17
C ALA A 144 -5.02 -1.36 -12.75
N CYS A 145 -4.91 -0.07 -12.41
CA CYS A 145 -6.05 0.74 -12.01
C CYS A 145 -5.84 2.22 -12.33
N ARG A 146 -6.93 2.98 -12.24
CA ARG A 146 -6.97 4.44 -12.29
C ARG A 146 -7.52 4.96 -10.97
N ILE A 147 -6.93 6.05 -10.47
CA ILE A 147 -7.52 6.88 -9.42
C ILE A 147 -7.88 8.21 -10.04
N ILE A 148 -9.15 8.59 -9.93
CA ILE A 148 -9.70 9.84 -10.44
C ILE A 148 -10.04 10.74 -9.26
N CYS A 149 -9.37 11.87 -9.17
CA CYS A 149 -9.57 12.87 -8.12
C CYS A 149 -10.38 14.05 -8.65
N GLN A 150 -11.37 14.51 -7.91
CA GLN A 150 -12.05 15.77 -8.20
C GLN A 150 -11.08 16.94 -7.99
N ARG A 151 -11.07 17.89 -8.93
CA ARG A 151 -10.22 19.10 -8.86
C ARG A 151 -10.78 20.19 -7.96
N HIS A 152 -12.02 20.04 -7.50
CA HIS A 152 -12.70 20.97 -6.60
C HIS A 152 -12.97 20.30 -5.26
N PRO A 153 -13.02 21.06 -4.15
CA PRO A 153 -13.43 20.53 -2.85
C PRO A 153 -14.75 19.74 -2.95
N PRO A 154 -14.88 18.59 -2.26
CA PRO A 154 -13.99 18.06 -1.22
C PRO A 154 -12.81 17.23 -1.74
N TYR A 155 -12.51 17.28 -3.04
CA TYR A 155 -11.41 16.55 -3.67
C TYR A 155 -11.50 15.02 -3.56
N SER A 156 -12.72 14.48 -3.60
CA SER A 156 -12.96 13.02 -3.51
C SER A 156 -12.11 12.26 -4.53
N ALA A 157 -11.52 11.13 -4.11
CA ALA A 157 -10.75 10.24 -4.97
C ALA A 157 -11.53 8.95 -5.21
N ARG A 158 -11.70 8.53 -6.47
CA ARG A 158 -12.41 7.31 -6.86
C ARG A 158 -11.50 6.36 -7.62
N ILE A 159 -11.62 5.07 -7.35
CA ILE A 159 -10.82 4.03 -8.00
C ILE A 159 -11.61 3.29 -9.08
N TYR A 160 -10.92 2.93 -10.16
CA TYR A 160 -11.47 2.18 -11.29
C TYR A 160 -10.48 1.10 -11.68
N ALA A 161 -10.97 -0.11 -12.00
CA ALA A 161 -10.09 -1.15 -12.52
C ALA A 161 -9.61 -0.83 -13.94
N ALA A 162 -8.45 -1.41 -14.29
CA ALA A 162 -7.68 -1.15 -15.50
C ALA A 162 -7.15 0.30 -15.62
N GLY A 163 -6.11 0.45 -16.43
CA GLY A 163 -5.64 1.74 -16.93
C GLY A 163 -5.50 1.73 -18.45
N PHE A 164 -5.57 2.91 -19.04
CA PHE A 164 -5.37 3.11 -20.47
C PHE A 164 -3.90 2.88 -20.84
N ASP A 165 -3.68 2.13 -21.91
CA ASP A 165 -2.36 1.85 -22.44
C ASP A 165 -1.77 3.05 -23.22
N SER A 166 -0.60 2.86 -23.84
CA SER A 166 0.05 3.90 -24.66
C SER A 166 -0.75 4.27 -25.92
N SER A 167 -1.75 3.47 -26.29
CA SER A 167 -2.73 3.76 -27.34
C SER A 167 -4.02 4.37 -26.77
N LYS A 168 -3.99 4.83 -25.51
CA LYS A 168 -5.12 5.41 -24.77
C LYS A 168 -6.33 4.46 -24.67
N ASN A 169 -6.11 3.16 -24.73
CA ASN A 169 -7.19 2.17 -24.75
C ASN A 169 -7.11 1.22 -23.55
N ILE A 170 -8.26 0.82 -23.03
CA ILE A 170 -8.41 -0.35 -22.14
C ILE A 170 -8.96 -1.49 -22.99
N PHE A 171 -8.18 -2.55 -23.15
CA PHE A 171 -8.60 -3.73 -23.90
C PHE A 171 -9.12 -4.84 -22.97
N LEU A 172 -10.37 -5.23 -23.17
CA LEU A 172 -11.02 -6.32 -22.45
C LEU A 172 -11.34 -7.44 -23.45
N GLY A 173 -10.54 -8.50 -23.38
CA GLY A 173 -10.65 -9.64 -24.29
C GLY A 173 -11.87 -10.53 -24.04
N GLU A 174 -11.97 -11.60 -24.83
CA GLU A 174 -13.08 -12.57 -24.74
C GLU A 174 -13.19 -13.21 -23.35
N LYS A 175 -12.07 -13.41 -22.65
CA LYS A 175 -11.98 -13.97 -21.29
C LYS A 175 -12.19 -12.96 -20.16
N ALA A 176 -12.53 -11.71 -20.45
CA ALA A 176 -12.92 -10.76 -19.40
C ALA A 176 -14.42 -10.90 -19.12
N ALA A 177 -14.79 -10.93 -17.84
CA ALA A 177 -16.19 -10.86 -17.43
C ALA A 177 -16.75 -9.49 -17.80
N LYS A 178 -17.79 -9.47 -18.63
CA LYS A 178 -18.35 -8.24 -19.20
C LYS A 178 -19.85 -8.39 -19.41
N TRP A 179 -20.59 -7.33 -19.17
CA TRP A 179 -22.05 -7.35 -19.22
C TRP A 179 -22.58 -5.97 -19.61
N ARG A 180 -23.84 -5.95 -20.02
CA ARG A 180 -24.60 -4.72 -20.19
C ARG A 180 -25.31 -4.41 -18.86
N MET A 181 -25.21 -3.17 -18.40
CA MET A 181 -25.90 -2.66 -17.23
C MET A 181 -27.35 -2.29 -17.58
N GLN A 182 -28.16 -2.01 -16.55
CA GLN A 182 -29.60 -1.72 -16.71
C GLN A 182 -29.83 -0.44 -17.52
N ASP A 183 -28.94 0.53 -17.41
CA ASP A 183 -28.92 1.79 -18.18
C ASP A 183 -28.44 1.61 -19.63
N GLY A 184 -28.11 0.39 -20.04
CA GLY A 184 -27.61 0.05 -21.37
C GLY A 184 -26.10 0.23 -21.55
N GLN A 185 -25.37 0.76 -20.57
CA GLN A 185 -23.91 0.90 -20.64
C GLN A 185 -23.21 -0.46 -20.48
N MET A 186 -21.97 -0.56 -20.98
CA MET A 186 -21.13 -1.73 -20.79
C MET A 186 -20.28 -1.58 -19.53
N ASP A 187 -20.03 -2.69 -18.84
CA ASP A 187 -19.05 -2.77 -17.75
C ASP A 187 -18.35 -4.13 -17.78
N ALA A 188 -17.23 -4.21 -17.08
CA ALA A 188 -16.42 -5.40 -17.02
C ALA A 188 -15.52 -5.45 -15.77
N LEU A 189 -15.01 -6.64 -15.51
CA LEU A 189 -13.91 -6.87 -14.58
C LEU A 189 -12.64 -7.20 -15.38
N THR A 190 -11.49 -6.77 -14.85
CA THR A 190 -10.19 -7.19 -15.39
C THR A 190 -9.93 -8.65 -15.05
N THR A 191 -8.99 -9.32 -15.74
CA THR A 191 -8.74 -10.75 -15.54
C THR A 191 -8.52 -11.11 -14.07
N ASN A 192 -7.58 -10.44 -13.39
CA ASN A 192 -7.24 -10.72 -11.99
C ASN A 192 -8.04 -9.88 -10.98
N GLY A 193 -8.74 -8.83 -11.42
CA GLY A 193 -9.50 -7.95 -10.53
C GLY A 193 -8.63 -6.98 -9.73
N VAL A 194 -9.21 -5.81 -9.41
CA VAL A 194 -8.67 -4.85 -8.45
C VAL A 194 -9.56 -4.92 -7.22
N LEU A 195 -8.97 -5.26 -6.07
CA LEU A 195 -9.75 -5.39 -4.83
C LEU A 195 -9.53 -4.17 -3.96
N VAL A 196 -10.57 -3.76 -3.23
CA VAL A 196 -10.54 -2.64 -2.30
C VAL A 196 -11.18 -3.05 -0.99
N MET A 197 -10.59 -2.61 0.12
CA MET A 197 -11.18 -2.75 1.46
C MET A 197 -11.13 -1.40 2.17
N HIS A 198 -12.29 -0.92 2.61
CA HIS A 198 -12.40 0.30 3.40
C HIS A 198 -12.44 -0.05 4.90
N PRO A 199 -11.61 0.57 5.75
CA PRO A 199 -11.70 0.34 7.18
C PRO A 199 -13.02 0.90 7.72
N ARG A 200 -13.63 0.19 8.67
CA ARG A 200 -14.79 0.69 9.41
C ARG A 200 -14.32 1.64 10.50
N HIS A 201 -15.08 2.70 10.74
CA HIS A 201 -14.79 3.76 11.72
C HIS A 201 -13.53 4.59 11.39
N GLY A 202 -13.18 4.73 10.10
CA GLY A 202 -12.02 5.50 9.65
C GLY A 202 -10.70 4.76 9.84
N PHE A 203 -9.57 5.49 9.77
CA PHE A 203 -8.21 4.96 10.01
C PHE A 203 -7.60 5.62 11.25
N SER A 204 -7.86 5.03 12.41
CA SER A 204 -7.52 5.49 13.76
C SER A 204 -7.45 4.29 14.73
N GLN A 205 -7.12 4.52 15.99
CA GLN A 205 -7.05 3.48 17.02
C GLN A 205 -8.31 2.61 17.18
N ASP A 206 -9.48 3.12 16.78
CA ASP A 206 -10.78 2.41 16.87
C ASP A 206 -11.17 1.69 15.56
N SER A 207 -10.26 1.67 14.57
CA SER A 207 -10.52 1.08 13.26
C SER A 207 -10.78 -0.42 13.33
N LYS A 208 -11.69 -0.88 12.48
CA LYS A 208 -11.96 -2.31 12.28
C LYS A 208 -11.80 -2.70 10.80
N PRO A 209 -11.37 -3.94 10.50
CA PRO A 209 -11.24 -4.42 9.12
C PRO A 209 -12.58 -4.32 8.38
N GLY A 210 -12.54 -3.85 7.14
CA GLY A 210 -13.69 -3.87 6.23
C GLY A 210 -13.91 -5.23 5.57
N LEU A 211 -14.72 -5.23 4.51
CA LEU A 211 -14.82 -6.35 3.58
C LEU A 211 -14.08 -6.02 2.30
N TRP A 212 -13.41 -7.00 1.71
CA TRP A 212 -12.84 -6.86 0.38
C TRP A 212 -13.96 -6.89 -0.67
N ARG A 213 -13.89 -5.91 -1.57
CA ARG A 213 -14.75 -5.77 -2.74
C ARG A 213 -13.92 -5.76 -3.99
N GLU A 214 -14.51 -6.19 -5.09
CA GLU A 214 -13.93 -6.05 -6.42
C GLU A 214 -14.50 -4.82 -7.11
N ILE A 215 -13.61 -3.99 -7.69
CA ILE A 215 -13.99 -2.78 -8.42
C ILE A 215 -13.99 -3.07 -9.91
N SER A 216 -15.04 -2.63 -10.61
CA SER A 216 -15.15 -2.78 -12.05
C SER A 216 -14.39 -1.70 -12.84
N VAL A 217 -14.33 -1.88 -14.16
CA VAL A 217 -13.70 -0.92 -15.07
C VAL A 217 -14.47 0.40 -15.11
N CYS A 218 -15.79 0.38 -14.91
CA CYS A 218 -16.63 1.57 -14.78
C CYS A 218 -16.82 2.05 -13.32
N GLY A 219 -16.21 1.38 -12.34
CA GLY A 219 -16.20 1.84 -10.94
C GLY A 219 -17.36 1.33 -10.08
N ASN A 220 -18.07 0.30 -10.52
CA ASN A 220 -19.08 -0.36 -9.71
C ASN A 220 -18.43 -1.35 -8.73
N VAL A 221 -19.13 -1.60 -7.62
CA VAL A 221 -18.64 -2.42 -6.51
C VAL A 221 -19.29 -3.80 -6.53
N PHE A 222 -18.47 -4.84 -6.44
CA PHE A 222 -18.91 -6.23 -6.42
C PHE A 222 -18.37 -6.96 -5.19
N THR A 223 -19.10 -7.98 -4.73
CA THR A 223 -18.52 -8.99 -3.85
C THR A 223 -17.36 -9.69 -4.56
N LEU A 224 -16.48 -10.33 -3.81
CA LEU A 224 -15.44 -11.17 -4.40
C LEU A 224 -16.03 -12.28 -5.27
N ARG A 225 -15.26 -12.68 -6.27
CA ARG A 225 -15.48 -13.92 -7.01
C ARG A 225 -15.20 -15.12 -6.10
N GLU A 226 -15.63 -16.30 -6.52
CA GLU A 226 -15.34 -17.55 -5.80
C GLU A 226 -13.83 -17.80 -5.69
N THR A 227 -13.09 -17.56 -6.76
CA THR A 227 -11.62 -17.54 -6.78
C THR A 227 -11.13 -16.34 -7.59
N ARG A 228 -9.97 -15.81 -7.21
CA ARG A 228 -9.27 -14.76 -7.98
C ARG A 228 -9.11 -15.25 -9.42
N SER A 229 -9.42 -14.38 -10.36
CA SER A 229 -9.38 -14.67 -11.80
C SER A 229 -10.46 -15.60 -12.35
N ALA A 230 -11.44 -16.03 -11.54
CA ALA A 230 -12.62 -16.74 -12.03
C ALA A 230 -13.40 -15.88 -13.04
N GLN A 231 -14.01 -16.51 -14.04
CA GLN A 231 -14.80 -15.80 -15.06
C GLN A 231 -16.14 -15.27 -14.51
N GLN A 232 -16.65 -15.92 -13.46
CA GLN A 232 -17.90 -15.53 -12.84
C GLN A 232 -17.68 -14.33 -11.92
N ARG A 233 -18.37 -13.23 -12.22
CA ARG A 233 -18.39 -12.03 -11.35
C ARG A 233 -19.13 -12.33 -10.04
N GLY A 234 -18.75 -11.61 -8.99
CA GLY A 234 -19.52 -11.55 -7.74
C GLY A 234 -20.87 -10.82 -7.90
N LYS A 235 -21.58 -10.65 -6.80
CA LYS A 235 -22.85 -9.90 -6.74
C LYS A 235 -22.55 -8.40 -6.67
N MET A 236 -23.34 -7.59 -7.37
CA MET A 236 -23.24 -6.13 -7.28
C MET A 236 -23.67 -5.66 -5.89
N VAL A 237 -23.01 -4.63 -5.37
CA VAL A 237 -23.26 -4.07 -4.03
C VAL A 237 -23.58 -2.58 -4.16
N ASP A 238 -24.84 -2.28 -4.45
CA ASP A 238 -25.29 -0.90 -4.74
C ASP A 238 -25.22 0.06 -3.54
N SER A 239 -25.12 -0.49 -2.32
CA SER A 239 -24.97 0.29 -1.08
C SER A 239 -23.54 0.81 -0.85
N GLU A 240 -22.56 0.36 -1.62
CA GLU A 240 -21.15 0.75 -1.51
C GLU A 240 -20.72 1.47 -2.80
N CYS A 241 -19.68 2.30 -2.72
CA CYS A 241 -19.16 3.04 -3.86
C CYS A 241 -17.63 2.92 -3.95
N ASN A 242 -17.07 3.36 -5.08
CA ASN A 242 -15.64 3.29 -5.35
C ASN A 242 -14.84 4.51 -4.82
N GLU A 243 -15.40 5.28 -3.89
CA GLU A 243 -14.72 6.41 -3.28
C GLU A 243 -13.73 5.93 -2.21
N LEU A 244 -12.47 6.34 -2.35
CA LEU A 244 -11.40 5.97 -1.43
C LEU A 244 -11.45 6.85 -0.18
N VAL A 245 -11.78 6.22 0.95
CA VAL A 245 -11.70 6.83 2.29
C VAL A 245 -10.31 6.65 2.90
N ASP A 246 -9.94 7.48 3.89
CA ASP A 246 -8.65 7.35 4.57
C ASP A 246 -8.45 5.93 5.11
N GLY A 247 -7.30 5.33 4.79
CA GLY A 247 -6.98 3.97 5.18
C GLY A 247 -7.47 2.87 4.24
N SER A 248 -8.05 3.21 3.10
CA SER A 248 -8.48 2.20 2.11
C SER A 248 -7.30 1.37 1.62
N LEU A 249 -7.43 0.05 1.64
CA LEU A 249 -6.48 -0.87 1.03
C LEU A 249 -6.87 -1.19 -0.40
N ILE A 250 -5.88 -1.26 -1.29
CA ILE A 250 -6.06 -1.56 -2.71
C ILE A 250 -5.12 -2.72 -3.06
N ASP A 251 -5.68 -3.86 -3.43
CA ASP A 251 -4.90 -5.01 -3.87
C ASP A 251 -4.88 -5.12 -5.40
N LEU A 252 -3.67 -5.14 -5.96
CA LEU A 252 -3.40 -5.18 -7.39
C LEU A 252 -2.95 -6.57 -7.88
N CYS A 253 -3.25 -7.63 -7.11
CA CYS A 253 -2.84 -9.00 -7.38
C CYS A 253 -1.31 -9.11 -7.50
N GLY A 254 -0.62 -9.00 -6.36
CA GLY A 254 0.84 -9.07 -6.28
C GLY A 254 1.45 -7.97 -5.40
N ALA A 255 0.74 -6.86 -5.23
CA ALA A 255 1.07 -5.83 -4.27
C ALA A 255 -0.21 -5.22 -3.68
N THR A 256 -0.15 -4.87 -2.40
CA THR A 256 -1.21 -4.14 -1.71
C THR A 256 -0.74 -2.72 -1.40
N LEU A 257 -1.59 -1.74 -1.68
CA LEU A 257 -1.36 -0.32 -1.43
C LEU A 257 -2.30 0.17 -0.34
N LEU A 258 -1.83 1.11 0.47
CA LEU A 258 -2.64 1.89 1.39
C LEU A 258 -2.87 3.28 0.79
N TRP A 259 -4.13 3.68 0.68
CA TRP A 259 -4.51 5.06 0.41
C TRP A 259 -4.63 5.86 1.71
N ARG A 260 -3.91 6.97 1.77
CA ARG A 260 -4.06 7.97 2.81
C ARG A 260 -4.53 9.29 2.22
N THR A 261 -5.61 9.82 2.75
CA THR A 261 -6.11 11.16 2.40
C THR A 261 -5.12 12.22 2.91
N ALA A 262 -5.14 13.40 2.30
CA ALA A 262 -4.32 14.52 2.78
C ALA A 262 -4.62 14.87 4.26
N GLU A 263 -5.90 14.83 4.66
CA GLU A 263 -6.32 15.06 6.05
C GLU A 263 -5.83 13.94 7.00
N GLY A 264 -5.94 12.68 6.59
CA GLY A 264 -5.44 11.55 7.38
C GLY A 264 -3.92 11.60 7.60
N LEU A 265 -3.17 11.97 6.56
CA LEU A 265 -1.71 12.18 6.67
C LEU A 265 -1.34 13.29 7.63
N ALA A 266 -2.16 14.34 7.75
CA ALA A 266 -1.92 15.43 8.69
C ALA A 266 -2.06 15.00 10.17
N ARG A 267 -2.81 13.92 10.44
CA ARG A 267 -2.97 13.33 11.79
C ARG A 267 -2.01 12.17 12.08
N THR A 268 -1.32 11.68 11.07
CA THR A 268 -0.39 10.56 11.20
C THR A 268 0.89 11.01 11.92
N PRO A 269 1.53 10.16 12.75
CA PRO A 269 2.84 10.48 13.30
C PRO A 269 3.84 10.84 12.20
N THR A 270 4.79 11.73 12.51
CA THR A 270 5.85 12.09 11.56
C THR A 270 7.06 11.18 11.75
N ILE A 271 7.96 11.09 10.76
CA ILE A 271 9.24 10.39 10.91
C ILE A 271 10.03 10.94 12.12
N LYS A 272 9.97 12.26 12.36
CA LYS A 272 10.62 12.90 13.52
C LYS A 272 10.01 12.44 14.84
N HIS A 273 8.68 12.25 14.88
CA HIS A 273 7.98 11.72 16.05
C HIS A 273 8.41 10.29 16.35
N LEU A 274 8.42 9.41 15.34
CA LEU A 274 8.87 8.02 15.53
C LEU A 274 10.34 7.93 15.98
N GLU A 275 11.19 8.81 15.46
CA GLU A 275 12.60 8.91 15.89
C GLU A 275 12.72 9.43 17.33
N ALA A 276 11.87 10.34 17.78
CA ALA A 276 11.83 10.79 19.18
C ALA A 276 11.41 9.65 20.13
N LEU A 277 10.36 8.89 19.77
CA LEU A 277 9.94 7.70 20.54
C LEU A 277 11.06 6.64 20.63
N ARG A 278 11.83 6.45 19.54
CA ARG A 278 13.01 5.58 19.56
C ARG A 278 14.07 6.07 20.55
N GLN A 279 14.34 7.38 20.55
CA GLN A 279 15.32 7.99 21.45
C GLN A 279 14.90 7.87 22.91
N GLU A 280 13.62 8.05 23.20
CA GLU A 280 13.05 7.86 24.54
C GLU A 280 13.19 6.41 25.00
N LEU A 281 12.86 5.43 24.15
CA LEU A 281 13.03 4.01 24.46
C LEU A 281 14.49 3.65 24.77
N ASN A 282 15.43 4.19 24.00
CA ASN A 282 16.86 3.98 24.23
C ASN A 282 17.36 4.74 25.48
N ALA A 283 16.80 5.90 25.81
CA ALA A 283 17.12 6.67 27.01
C ALA A 283 16.66 5.94 28.29
N GLY A 284 15.65 5.08 28.19
CA GLY A 284 15.28 4.12 29.25
C GLY A 284 16.34 3.05 29.53
N ARG A 285 17.42 2.98 28.73
CA ARG A 285 18.56 2.06 28.89
C ARG A 285 18.12 0.61 29.15
N PRO A 286 17.32 0.00 28.27
CA PRO A 286 16.89 -1.39 28.43
C PRO A 286 18.10 -2.32 28.55
N GLN A 287 18.08 -3.26 29.49
CA GLN A 287 19.19 -4.17 29.74
C GLN A 287 18.94 -5.55 29.15
N CYS A 288 20.00 -6.20 28.66
CA CYS A 288 19.97 -7.63 28.40
C CYS A 288 20.00 -8.40 29.73
N PRO A 289 18.99 -9.21 30.08
CA PRO A 289 18.94 -9.90 31.37
C PRO A 289 20.13 -10.85 31.63
N VAL A 290 20.78 -11.34 30.57
CA VAL A 290 21.88 -12.32 30.70
C VAL A 290 23.24 -11.74 30.28
N GLY A 291 23.26 -10.85 29.30
CA GLY A 291 24.49 -10.21 28.82
C GLY A 291 24.89 -8.98 29.65
N PHE A 292 23.99 -8.45 30.48
CA PHE A 292 24.17 -7.23 31.28
C PHE A 292 24.65 -6.01 30.48
N ASN A 293 24.43 -6.01 29.17
CA ASN A 293 24.71 -4.90 28.27
C ASN A 293 23.43 -4.10 28.00
N THR A 294 23.59 -2.79 27.87
CA THR A 294 22.51 -1.89 27.49
C THR A 294 22.18 -2.08 26.01
N LEU A 295 20.91 -2.32 25.72
CA LEU A 295 20.36 -2.49 24.40
C LEU A 295 19.93 -1.14 23.82
N ALA A 296 19.98 -1.02 22.49
CA ALA A 296 19.56 0.17 21.80
C ALA A 296 19.03 -0.16 20.40
N PHE A 297 17.84 0.35 20.07
CA PHE A 297 17.34 0.28 18.71
C PHE A 297 18.20 1.13 17.75
N PRO A 298 18.57 0.59 16.58
CA PRO A 298 19.33 1.35 15.58
C PRO A 298 18.51 2.52 15.03
N SER A 299 19.19 3.52 14.47
CA SER A 299 18.53 4.62 13.75
C SER A 299 17.71 4.08 12.59
N MET A 300 16.54 4.67 12.33
CA MET A 300 15.64 4.26 11.24
C MET A 300 16.27 4.39 9.83
N GLN A 301 17.38 5.12 9.70
CA GLN A 301 18.13 5.25 8.45
C GLN A 301 19.08 4.07 8.18
N ARG A 302 19.46 3.31 9.22
CA ARG A 302 20.24 2.07 9.07
C ARG A 302 19.28 0.92 8.83
N LYS A 303 19.20 0.50 7.58
CA LYS A 303 18.58 -0.76 7.18
C LYS A 303 19.73 -1.75 6.94
N ASP A 304 19.59 -2.98 7.42
CA ASP A 304 20.40 -4.12 6.98
C ASP A 304 21.75 -4.40 7.68
N VAL A 305 22.16 -3.64 8.69
CA VAL A 305 23.33 -4.01 9.53
C VAL A 305 22.89 -4.26 10.96
N LEU A 306 23.02 -5.51 11.41
CA LEU A 306 22.79 -5.88 12.80
C LEU A 306 23.81 -5.17 13.69
N ASP A 307 23.32 -4.43 14.68
CA ASP A 307 24.15 -3.81 15.72
C ASP A 307 24.30 -4.81 16.89
N GLU A 308 25.48 -4.89 17.49
CA GLU A 308 25.73 -5.75 18.66
C GLU A 308 24.77 -5.42 19.83
N LYS A 309 24.36 -4.16 19.94
CA LYS A 309 23.43 -3.68 20.97
C LYS A 309 21.96 -3.79 20.57
N GLN A 310 21.66 -4.27 19.36
CA GLN A 310 20.30 -4.36 18.88
C GLN A 310 19.47 -5.30 19.78
N PRO A 311 18.24 -4.91 20.16
CA PRO A 311 17.33 -5.80 20.85
C PRO A 311 16.90 -6.99 19.97
N TRP A 312 16.88 -8.16 20.58
CA TRP A 312 16.29 -9.40 20.06
C TRP A 312 15.17 -9.84 21.00
N ALA A 313 14.19 -10.59 20.52
CA ALA A 313 13.11 -11.07 21.38
C ALA A 313 12.75 -12.53 21.12
N TYR A 314 12.33 -13.19 22.20
CA TYR A 314 11.67 -14.48 22.16
C TYR A 314 10.19 -14.29 21.89
N LEU A 315 9.76 -14.50 20.64
CA LEU A 315 8.42 -14.13 20.19
C LEU A 315 7.30 -15.01 20.75
N ARG A 316 7.62 -16.10 21.44
CA ARG A 316 6.63 -16.89 22.20
C ARG A 316 6.23 -16.24 23.54
N CYS A 317 7.09 -15.39 24.11
CA CYS A 317 6.88 -14.82 25.46
C CYS A 317 7.12 -13.32 25.57
N GLY A 318 7.69 -12.67 24.55
CA GLY A 318 7.92 -11.23 24.53
C GLY A 318 9.18 -10.74 25.25
N HIS A 319 9.91 -11.62 25.96
CA HIS A 319 11.15 -11.24 26.65
C HIS A 319 12.21 -10.75 25.66
N VAL A 320 12.72 -9.54 25.93
CA VAL A 320 13.75 -8.88 25.14
C VAL A 320 15.13 -9.15 25.73
N HIS A 321 16.08 -9.48 24.84
CA HIS A 321 17.47 -9.78 25.14
C HIS A 321 18.38 -9.07 24.12
N GLY A 322 19.69 -9.05 24.38
CA GLY A 322 20.69 -8.85 23.32
C GLY A 322 20.94 -10.14 22.56
N TYR A 323 21.59 -10.05 21.39
CA TYR A 323 21.98 -11.24 20.63
C TYR A 323 22.84 -12.18 21.48
N HIS A 324 22.60 -13.48 21.37
CA HIS A 324 23.47 -14.50 21.95
C HIS A 324 23.51 -15.79 21.12
N GLY A 325 24.65 -16.48 21.12
CA GLY A 325 24.86 -17.69 20.32
C GLY A 325 24.55 -19.03 21.01
N TRP A 326 24.42 -19.05 22.34
CA TRP A 326 24.05 -20.26 23.09
C TRP A 326 22.56 -20.63 22.95
N GLY A 327 22.26 -21.93 23.01
CA GLY A 327 20.88 -22.44 22.97
C GLY A 327 20.32 -22.77 21.58
N GLY A 328 21.07 -22.53 20.50
CA GLY A 328 20.80 -23.11 19.17
C GLY A 328 21.56 -24.44 19.01
N ARG A 329 20.96 -25.44 18.35
CA ARG A 329 21.72 -26.62 17.92
C ARG A 329 22.81 -26.12 16.96
N ARG A 330 24.08 -26.30 17.33
CA ARG A 330 25.24 -25.97 16.50
C ARG A 330 25.24 -26.91 15.29
N ASP A 331 24.63 -26.50 14.20
CA ASP A 331 24.92 -27.05 12.88
C ASP A 331 25.07 -25.90 11.87
N PRO A 332 26.30 -25.59 11.45
CA PRO A 332 26.61 -24.45 10.55
C PRO A 332 26.01 -24.57 9.15
N GLU A 333 25.45 -25.72 8.77
CA GLU A 333 24.89 -25.95 7.42
C GLU A 333 23.39 -25.62 7.32
N VAL A 334 22.74 -25.19 8.41
CA VAL A 334 21.28 -24.93 8.48
C VAL A 334 21.00 -23.51 9.01
N GLU A 335 21.59 -22.49 8.40
CA GLU A 335 21.31 -21.07 8.71
C GLU A 335 19.99 -20.55 8.09
N GLY A 336 19.22 -21.40 7.41
CA GLY A 336 18.07 -20.99 6.61
C GLY A 336 16.70 -21.10 7.26
N ASP A 337 16.55 -21.76 8.41
CA ASP A 337 15.22 -22.07 8.96
C ASP A 337 15.12 -21.79 10.46
N CYS A 338 13.99 -21.22 10.88
CA CYS A 338 13.75 -20.64 12.20
C CYS A 338 14.11 -21.60 13.34
N GLN A 339 15.33 -21.48 13.89
CA GLN A 339 15.70 -22.24 15.08
C GLN A 339 14.90 -21.72 16.28
N GLU A 340 13.90 -22.50 16.71
CA GLU A 340 13.25 -22.28 17.99
C GLU A 340 14.30 -22.29 19.11
N ARG A 341 14.30 -21.26 19.95
CA ARG A 341 15.20 -21.15 21.10
C ARG A 341 14.40 -21.12 22.39
N GLU A 342 15.02 -21.64 23.45
CA GLU A 342 14.46 -21.59 24.79
C GLU A 342 14.81 -20.24 25.45
N CYS A 343 13.80 -19.54 25.98
CA CYS A 343 13.96 -18.28 26.69
C CYS A 343 14.62 -18.51 28.06
N PRO A 344 15.76 -17.89 28.38
CA PRO A 344 16.44 -18.07 29.67
C PRO A 344 15.62 -17.63 30.88
N MET A 345 14.68 -16.70 30.67
CA MET A 345 13.86 -16.12 31.75
C MET A 345 12.69 -17.03 32.15
N CYS A 346 12.01 -17.63 31.16
CA CYS A 346 10.74 -18.35 31.40
C CYS A 346 10.66 -19.74 30.77
N ARG A 347 11.73 -20.19 30.11
CA ARG A 347 11.86 -21.49 29.42
C ARG A 347 10.87 -21.74 28.28
N ALA A 348 10.13 -20.71 27.85
CA ALA A 348 9.29 -20.80 26.65
C ALA A 348 10.16 -21.02 25.41
N LYS A 349 9.79 -21.96 24.55
CA LYS A 349 10.45 -22.24 23.28
C LYS A 349 9.73 -21.54 22.13
N GLY A 350 10.48 -20.88 21.26
CA GLY A 350 9.92 -20.28 20.05
C GLY A 350 10.92 -19.44 19.28
N PRO A 351 10.45 -18.68 18.26
CA PRO A 351 11.31 -17.87 17.42
C PRO A 351 12.07 -16.83 18.23
N TYR A 352 13.36 -16.70 17.94
CA TYR A 352 14.25 -15.68 18.51
C TYR A 352 14.81 -14.83 17.39
N VAL A 353 14.36 -13.58 17.30
CA VAL A 353 14.60 -12.72 16.13
C VAL A 353 15.07 -11.32 16.53
N PRO A 354 15.81 -10.61 15.67
CA PRO A 354 16.11 -9.20 15.87
C PRO A 354 14.85 -8.35 15.79
N LEU A 355 14.80 -7.29 16.59
CA LEU A 355 13.70 -6.32 16.58
C LEU A 355 14.03 -5.11 15.71
N TRP A 356 13.03 -4.64 14.95
CA TRP A 356 13.14 -3.49 14.05
C TRP A 356 11.94 -2.58 14.23
N LEU A 357 12.13 -1.26 14.34
CA LEU A 357 10.97 -0.35 14.39
C LEU A 357 10.28 -0.27 13.02
N GLY A 358 8.96 -0.16 13.05
CA GLY A 358 8.17 0.22 11.87
C GLY A 358 8.47 1.66 11.47
N CYS A 359 9.06 1.87 10.31
CA CYS A 359 9.57 3.16 9.85
C CYS A 359 8.60 3.92 8.95
N GLU A 360 7.58 3.26 8.37
CA GLU A 360 6.56 3.93 7.54
C GLU A 360 5.43 4.50 8.41
N PRO A 361 5.39 5.83 8.64
CA PRO A 361 4.43 6.40 9.56
C PRO A 361 2.98 6.25 9.07
N GLY A 362 2.75 6.20 7.76
CA GLY A 362 1.41 6.08 7.19
C GLY A 362 0.66 4.79 7.57
N PHE A 363 1.36 3.80 8.13
CA PHE A 363 0.76 2.55 8.62
C PHE A 363 0.29 2.63 10.09
N TYR A 364 0.65 3.68 10.83
CA TYR A 364 0.25 3.84 12.23
C TYR A 364 -1.17 4.38 12.34
N VAL A 365 -1.92 3.81 13.28
CA VAL A 365 -3.30 4.22 13.62
C VAL A 365 -3.37 5.12 14.85
N ASP A 366 -2.24 5.28 15.55
CA ASP A 366 -2.03 6.14 16.71
C ASP A 366 -0.63 6.79 16.66
N ALA A 367 -0.23 7.48 17.72
CA ALA A 367 1.10 8.05 17.89
C ALA A 367 1.80 7.56 19.17
N GLU A 368 1.37 6.40 19.69
CA GLU A 368 1.80 5.86 20.98
C GLU A 368 3.18 5.20 20.92
N PRO A 369 3.89 5.06 22.06
CA PRO A 369 5.20 4.42 22.11
C PRO A 369 5.20 2.96 21.60
N PRO A 370 6.31 2.53 20.97
CA PRO A 370 6.49 1.15 20.54
C PRO A 370 6.52 0.20 21.74
N SER A 371 5.59 -0.76 21.77
CA SER A 371 5.39 -1.68 22.90
C SER A 371 5.16 -3.13 22.47
N HIS A 372 4.80 -3.34 21.20
CA HIS A 372 4.42 -4.64 20.66
C HIS A 372 5.18 -4.94 19.37
N THR A 373 5.33 -6.22 19.06
CA THR A 373 6.01 -6.69 17.85
C THR A 373 5.17 -7.70 17.08
N PHE A 374 5.26 -7.67 15.75
CA PHE A 374 4.64 -8.66 14.87
C PHE A 374 5.41 -9.98 14.89
N VAL A 375 4.67 -11.08 14.90
CA VAL A 375 5.21 -12.45 14.90
C VAL A 375 5.00 -13.07 13.51
N PRO A 376 6.04 -13.61 12.85
CA PRO A 376 7.39 -13.88 13.38
C PRO A 376 8.44 -12.81 13.04
N CYS A 377 8.09 -11.71 12.36
CA CYS A 377 9.09 -10.86 11.71
C CYS A 377 9.83 -9.87 12.63
N GLY A 378 9.38 -9.64 13.86
CA GLY A 378 10.08 -8.77 14.80
C GLY A 378 9.90 -7.26 14.54
N HIS A 379 8.99 -6.85 13.66
CA HIS A 379 8.68 -5.43 13.47
C HIS A 379 7.88 -4.88 14.65
N VAL A 380 8.40 -3.81 15.26
CA VAL A 380 7.92 -3.20 16.49
C VAL A 380 7.17 -1.90 16.19
N CYS A 381 5.99 -1.75 16.80
CA CYS A 381 5.19 -0.53 16.78
C CYS A 381 4.26 -0.48 18.02
N SER A 382 3.29 0.44 18.03
CA SER A 382 2.31 0.55 19.11
C SER A 382 1.34 -0.63 19.15
N GLU A 383 0.72 -0.84 20.31
CA GLU A 383 -0.28 -1.91 20.53
C GLU A 383 -1.42 -1.82 19.52
N LYS A 384 -2.06 -0.65 19.38
CA LYS A 384 -3.21 -0.49 18.48
C LYS A 384 -2.85 -0.65 17.02
N THR A 385 -1.63 -0.26 16.63
CA THR A 385 -1.14 -0.54 15.28
C THR A 385 -0.97 -2.04 15.06
N THR A 386 -0.37 -2.78 15.99
CA THR A 386 -0.27 -4.25 15.87
C THR A 386 -1.63 -4.95 15.88
N GLU A 387 -2.54 -4.51 16.73
CA GLU A 387 -3.91 -5.05 16.86
C GLU A 387 -4.71 -4.84 15.58
N TYR A 388 -4.67 -3.64 15.00
CA TYR A 388 -5.37 -3.32 13.75
C TYR A 388 -4.87 -4.20 12.60
N TRP A 389 -3.55 -4.22 12.34
CA TRP A 389 -2.97 -4.98 11.23
C TRP A 389 -3.05 -6.50 11.43
N GLY A 390 -3.05 -6.97 12.69
CA GLY A 390 -3.30 -8.37 13.05
C GLY A 390 -4.68 -8.87 12.63
N GLN A 391 -5.65 -7.97 12.50
CA GLN A 391 -7.03 -8.29 12.10
C GLN A 391 -7.29 -8.10 10.60
N ILE A 392 -6.36 -7.55 9.83
CA ILE A 392 -6.57 -7.27 8.40
C ILE A 392 -6.30 -8.54 7.57
N PRO A 393 -7.31 -9.15 6.92
CA PRO A 393 -7.09 -10.31 6.07
C PRO A 393 -6.57 -9.85 4.71
N LEU A 394 -5.27 -9.89 4.43
CA LEU A 394 -4.73 -9.49 3.12
C LEU A 394 -4.89 -10.62 2.09
N PRO A 395 -5.25 -10.33 0.83
CA PRO A 395 -5.35 -11.34 -0.22
C PRO A 395 -4.04 -12.08 -0.44
N HIS A 396 -4.09 -13.40 -0.53
CA HIS A 396 -2.95 -14.25 -0.80
C HIS A 396 -3.30 -15.38 -1.78
N GLY A 397 -2.51 -15.49 -2.85
CA GLY A 397 -2.78 -16.45 -3.91
C GLY A 397 -4.16 -16.22 -4.55
N THR A 398 -4.89 -17.30 -4.83
CA THR A 398 -6.16 -17.24 -5.57
C THR A 398 -7.41 -17.26 -4.70
N HIS A 399 -7.32 -17.68 -3.44
CA HIS A 399 -8.50 -17.89 -2.59
C HIS A 399 -8.24 -17.69 -1.10
N ALA A 400 -6.99 -17.42 -0.70
CA ALA A 400 -6.62 -17.34 0.69
C ALA A 400 -6.50 -15.87 1.14
N PHE A 401 -6.69 -15.66 2.44
CA PHE A 401 -6.49 -14.37 3.07
C PHE A 401 -5.79 -14.58 4.40
N HIS A 402 -4.74 -13.79 4.66
CA HIS A 402 -3.95 -13.91 5.88
C HIS A 402 -3.61 -12.52 6.39
N ALA A 403 -3.58 -12.35 7.71
CA ALA A 403 -2.96 -11.17 8.28
C ALA A 403 -1.45 -11.18 8.00
N ALA A 404 -0.89 -10.01 7.71
CA ALA A 404 0.54 -9.86 7.47
C ALA A 404 1.04 -8.57 8.09
N CYS A 405 2.33 -8.54 8.44
CA CYS A 405 2.98 -7.32 8.89
C CYS A 405 2.94 -6.28 7.75
N PRO A 406 2.44 -5.05 7.97
CA PRO A 406 2.35 -4.03 6.92
C PRO A 406 3.72 -3.56 6.45
N PHE A 407 4.75 -3.71 7.30
CA PHE A 407 6.10 -3.24 7.02
C PHE A 407 6.89 -4.18 6.10
N CYS A 408 6.69 -5.50 6.19
CA CYS A 408 7.46 -6.48 5.39
C CYS A 408 6.61 -7.55 4.69
N ILE A 409 5.28 -7.47 4.77
CA ILE A 409 4.30 -8.41 4.23
C ILE A 409 4.48 -9.87 4.69
N GLN A 410 5.29 -10.12 5.72
CA GLN A 410 5.43 -11.45 6.32
C GLN A 410 4.08 -11.88 6.91
N PRO A 411 3.55 -13.06 6.53
CA PRO A 411 2.34 -13.60 7.12
C PRO A 411 2.49 -13.72 8.64
N LEU A 412 1.48 -13.26 9.37
CA LEU A 412 1.49 -13.32 10.82
C LEU A 412 1.16 -14.74 11.29
N SER A 413 1.78 -15.16 12.39
CA SER A 413 1.58 -16.48 12.98
C SER A 413 1.17 -16.40 14.45
N GLY A 414 0.57 -17.49 14.95
CA GLY A 414 -0.01 -17.55 16.29
C GLY A 414 -1.46 -17.06 16.33
N GLU A 415 -2.06 -17.03 17.53
CA GLU A 415 -3.48 -16.67 17.70
C GLU A 415 -3.75 -15.20 17.38
N THR A 416 -2.86 -14.30 17.77
CA THR A 416 -3.01 -12.85 17.59
C THR A 416 -2.14 -12.27 16.48
N GLY A 417 -1.03 -12.93 16.10
CA GLY A 417 -0.07 -12.40 15.13
C GLY A 417 0.91 -11.35 15.66
N TYR A 418 0.80 -10.99 16.94
CA TYR A 418 1.67 -10.02 17.62
C TYR A 418 1.79 -10.32 19.11
N ILE A 419 2.83 -9.79 19.76
CA ILE A 419 3.09 -9.98 21.19
C ILE A 419 3.66 -8.72 21.84
N ARG A 420 3.32 -8.50 23.12
CA ARG A 420 3.89 -7.42 23.94
C ARG A 420 5.36 -7.69 24.23
N LEU A 421 6.20 -6.66 24.11
CA LEU A 421 7.62 -6.73 24.47
C LEU A 421 7.81 -6.50 25.98
N ILE A 422 8.69 -7.29 26.57
CA ILE A 422 9.06 -7.22 27.99
C ILE A 422 10.54 -6.88 28.07
N PHE A 423 10.82 -5.59 28.28
CA PHE A 423 12.17 -5.08 28.52
C PHE A 423 12.55 -5.21 29.99
N GLN A 424 13.83 -5.45 30.27
CA GLN A 424 14.37 -5.33 31.62
C GLN A 424 14.86 -3.89 31.83
N SER A 425 14.46 -3.31 32.96
CA SER A 425 15.01 -2.03 33.42
C SER A 425 16.38 -2.22 34.07
N PRO A 426 17.21 -1.17 34.16
CA PRO A 426 18.37 -1.18 35.03
C PRO A 426 17.97 -1.61 36.46
N LEU A 427 18.82 -2.39 37.11
CA LEU A 427 18.73 -2.58 38.56
C LEU A 427 19.21 -1.26 39.20
N ASP A 428 18.37 -0.67 40.05
CA ASP A 428 18.69 0.55 40.80
C ASP A 428 19.92 0.39 41.70
#